data_AF-A0AAU2L3E8-F1
#
_entry.id   AF-A0AAU2L3E8-F1
#
_cell.length_a   1.000
_cell.length_b   1.000
_cell.length_c   1.000
_cell.angle_alpha   90.00
_cell.angle_beta   90.00
_cell.angle_gamma   90.00
#
_symmetry.space_group_name_H-M   'P 1'
#
loop_
_entity.id
_entity.type
_entity.pdbx_description
1 polymer ?
#
loop_
_entity_poly.entity_id
_entity_poly.type
_entity_poly.pdbx_seq_one_letter_code
_entity_poly.pdbx_strand_id
1 'polypeptide(L)'
;MTGWDIRPSGVESVLSLVGLAAEDLSKGVRGYGENVEDAALHAGTISGPYCGEAPAGPVGAAVANFISDTQQQIRFMAARTKKSMDGTVKATTEYIEGDLAMAARAQREASKAPTPAEIRAVGQKPGHRGGE
;
A
#
# COMPACT_ATOMS: atom_id res chain seq x y z
N MET A 1 8.83 26.84 25.42
CA MET A 1 7.71 25.88 25.26
C MET A 1 7.95 25.13 23.99
N THR A 2 8.03 23.81 24.05
CA THR A 2 8.08 22.99 22.85
C THR A 2 6.68 23.06 22.25
N GLY A 3 6.54 23.45 20.98
CA GLY A 3 5.22 23.66 20.34
C GLY A 3 4.41 22.38 20.11
N TRP A 4 4.74 21.31 20.82
CA TRP A 4 4.19 19.97 20.69
C TRP A 4 3.34 19.69 21.93
N ASP A 5 2.04 19.51 21.72
CA ASP A 5 1.09 19.00 22.71
C ASP A 5 0.45 17.74 22.14
N ILE A 6 1.17 16.62 22.25
CA ILE A 6 0.71 15.32 21.75
C ILE A 6 0.07 14.54 22.88
N ARG A 7 -1.15 14.04 22.62
CA ARG A 7 -1.84 13.07 23.47
C ARG A 7 -1.66 11.66 22.88
N PRO A 8 -0.87 10.77 23.48
CA PRO A 8 -0.60 9.43 22.93
C PRO A 8 -1.87 8.62 22.64
N SER A 9 -2.87 8.69 23.52
CA SER A 9 -4.18 8.04 23.31
C SER A 9 -4.96 8.60 22.14
N GLY A 10 -4.82 9.90 21.84
CA GLY A 10 -5.39 10.51 20.64
C GLY A 10 -4.70 10.00 19.37
N VAL A 11 -3.38 9.84 19.40
CA VAL A 11 -2.61 9.27 18.29
C VAL A 11 -3.00 7.81 18.05
N GLU A 12 -3.11 7.01 19.11
CA GLU A 12 -3.55 5.60 19.03
C GLU A 12 -4.94 5.48 18.40
N SER A 13 -5.88 6.35 18.78
CA SER A 13 -7.22 6.38 18.20
C SER A 13 -7.18 6.68 16.69
N VAL A 14 -6.38 7.67 16.26
CA VAL A 14 -6.21 7.99 14.83
C VAL A 14 -5.53 6.84 14.09
N LEU A 15 -4.48 6.23 14.65
CA LEU A 15 -3.81 5.07 14.04
C LEU A 15 -4.76 3.88 13.88
N SER A 16 -5.66 3.67 14.83
CA SER A 16 -6.69 2.63 14.75
C SER A 16 -7.66 2.89 13.58
N LEU A 17 -8.13 4.14 13.42
CA LEU A 17 -8.98 4.54 12.30
C LEU A 17 -8.28 4.38 10.95
N VAL A 18 -7.00 4.76 10.86
CA VAL A 18 -6.18 4.55 9.66
C VAL A 18 -6.00 3.07 9.38
N GLY A 19 -5.81 2.23 10.41
CA GLY A 19 -5.74 0.78 10.28
C GLY A 19 -7.02 0.18 9.69
N LEU A 20 -8.20 0.62 10.15
CA LEU A 20 -9.49 0.21 9.58
C LEU A 20 -9.63 0.64 8.11
N ALA A 21 -9.29 1.89 7.80
CA ALA A 21 -9.32 2.39 6.43
C ALA A 21 -8.33 1.65 5.51
N ALA A 22 -7.16 1.26 6.02
CA ALA A 22 -6.17 0.47 5.28
C ALA A 22 -6.66 -0.96 5.01
N GLU A 23 -7.37 -1.58 5.96
CA GLU A 23 -8.00 -2.89 5.77
C GLU A 23 -9.12 -2.82 4.72
N ASP A 24 -9.97 -1.80 4.77
CA ASP A 24 -11.01 -1.61 3.76
C ASP A 24 -10.44 -1.30 2.37
N LEU A 25 -9.36 -0.51 2.29
CA LEU A 25 -8.61 -0.31 1.06
C LEU A 25 -8.04 -1.64 0.53
N SER A 26 -7.51 -2.49 1.40
CA SER A 26 -7.00 -3.83 1.03
C SER A 26 -8.09 -4.74 0.46
N LYS A 27 -9.30 -4.69 1.02
CA LYS A 27 -10.48 -5.38 0.42
C LYS A 27 -10.82 -4.81 -0.95
N GLY A 28 -10.86 -3.49 -1.09
CA GLY A 28 -11.13 -2.82 -2.37
C GLY A 28 -10.10 -3.16 -3.45
N VAL A 29 -8.81 -3.22 -3.09
CA VAL A 29 -7.73 -3.61 -4.01
C VAL A 29 -7.87 -5.08 -4.46
N ARG A 30 -8.25 -5.99 -3.56
CA ARG A 30 -8.53 -7.39 -3.93
C ARG A 30 -9.70 -7.50 -4.90
N GLY A 31 -10.83 -6.87 -4.57
CA GLY A 31 -11.99 -6.86 -5.46
C GLY A 31 -11.72 -6.18 -6.80
N TYR A 32 -10.91 -5.12 -6.81
CA TYR A 32 -10.42 -4.52 -8.05
C TYR A 32 -9.67 -5.56 -8.90
N GLY A 33 -8.70 -6.28 -8.31
CA GLY A 33 -7.94 -7.33 -8.98
C GLY A 33 -8.80 -8.45 -9.56
N GLU A 34 -9.79 -8.93 -8.80
CA GLU A 34 -10.74 -9.95 -9.25
C GLU A 34 -11.59 -9.44 -10.42
N ASN A 35 -12.13 -8.23 -10.33
CA ASN A 35 -13.01 -7.65 -11.36
C ASN A 35 -12.28 -7.39 -12.68
N VAL A 36 -11.03 -6.93 -12.62
CA VAL A 36 -10.24 -6.64 -13.83
C VAL A 36 -9.73 -7.90 -14.50
N GLU A 37 -9.41 -8.96 -13.74
CA GLU A 37 -9.12 -10.28 -14.27
C GLU A 37 -10.35 -10.86 -14.98
N ASP A 38 -11.51 -10.83 -14.33
CA ASP A 38 -12.78 -11.29 -14.91
C ASP A 38 -13.15 -10.51 -16.18
N ALA A 39 -12.99 -9.18 -16.16
CA ALA A 39 -13.22 -8.33 -17.32
C ALA A 39 -12.26 -8.65 -18.47
N ALA A 40 -10.98 -8.94 -18.19
CA ALA A 40 -10.01 -9.29 -19.23
C ALA A 40 -10.35 -10.65 -19.89
N LEU A 41 -10.82 -11.63 -19.11
CA LEU A 41 -11.26 -12.94 -19.59
C LEU A 41 -12.53 -12.85 -20.46
N HIS A 42 -13.47 -11.98 -20.08
CA HIS A 42 -14.77 -11.83 -20.76
C HIS A 42 -14.83 -10.70 -21.79
N ALA A 43 -13.71 -10.01 -22.04
CA ALA A 43 -13.62 -8.92 -23.01
C ALA A 43 -13.86 -9.35 -24.47
N GLY A 44 -13.99 -10.66 -24.71
CA GLY A 44 -14.13 -11.25 -26.03
C GLY A 44 -12.84 -11.19 -26.84
N THR A 45 -12.85 -11.92 -27.95
CA THR A 45 -11.69 -12.01 -28.84
C THR A 45 -12.09 -11.62 -30.25
N ILE A 46 -11.34 -10.70 -30.85
CA ILE A 46 -11.32 -10.51 -32.31
C ILE A 46 -10.14 -11.33 -32.83
N SER A 47 -10.37 -12.60 -33.13
CA SER A 47 -9.39 -13.48 -33.76
C SER A 47 -9.98 -14.05 -35.05
N GLY A 48 -9.12 -14.25 -36.06
CA GLY A 48 -9.48 -15.07 -37.21
C GLY A 48 -9.80 -16.53 -36.80
N PRO A 49 -10.17 -17.40 -37.75
CA PRO A 49 -10.44 -18.81 -37.46
C PRO A 49 -9.25 -19.41 -36.72
N TYR A 50 -9.49 -19.91 -35.50
CA TYR A 50 -8.47 -20.49 -34.63
C TYR A 50 -8.92 -21.90 -34.22
N CYS A 51 -8.01 -22.86 -34.33
CA CYS A 51 -8.25 -24.22 -33.85
C CYS A 51 -7.77 -24.30 -32.39
N GLY A 52 -8.66 -24.02 -31.43
CA GLY A 52 -8.35 -24.10 -29.99
C GLY A 52 -8.90 -22.93 -29.18
N GLU A 53 -8.39 -22.75 -27.98
CA GLU A 53 -8.76 -21.63 -27.11
C GLU A 53 -8.32 -20.31 -27.75
N ALA A 54 -9.27 -19.38 -27.94
CA ALA A 54 -9.01 -18.13 -28.63
C ALA A 54 -8.09 -17.26 -27.77
N PRO A 55 -7.01 -16.66 -28.34
CA PRO A 55 -6.13 -15.78 -27.58
C PRO A 55 -6.90 -14.56 -27.06
N ALA A 56 -6.43 -13.94 -25.98
CA ALA A 56 -7.05 -12.72 -25.44
C ALA A 56 -7.12 -11.63 -26.53
N GLY A 57 -8.32 -11.06 -26.71
CA GLY A 57 -8.53 -9.97 -27.66
C GLY A 57 -7.79 -8.68 -27.29
N PRO A 58 -7.75 -7.69 -28.19
CA PRO A 58 -7.07 -6.42 -27.96
C PRO A 58 -7.60 -5.67 -26.71
N VAL A 59 -8.88 -5.86 -26.37
CA VAL A 59 -9.48 -5.29 -25.14
C VAL A 59 -8.91 -5.96 -23.89
N GLY A 60 -8.80 -7.29 -23.85
CA GLY A 60 -8.18 -8.01 -22.73
C GLY A 60 -6.71 -7.61 -22.53
N ALA A 61 -5.96 -7.44 -23.62
CA ALA A 61 -4.59 -6.93 -23.56
C ALA A 61 -4.51 -5.48 -23.02
N ALA A 62 -5.42 -4.60 -23.43
CA ALA A 62 -5.48 -3.24 -22.90
C ALA A 62 -5.80 -3.21 -21.39
N VAL A 63 -6.70 -4.08 -20.92
CA VAL A 63 -7.01 -4.24 -19.50
C VAL A 63 -5.77 -4.74 -18.74
N ALA A 64 -5.05 -5.73 -19.25
CA ALA A 64 -3.81 -6.22 -18.64
C ALA A 64 -2.73 -5.12 -18.48
N ASN A 65 -2.58 -4.27 -19.49
CA ASN A 65 -1.67 -3.11 -19.42
C ASN A 65 -2.13 -2.10 -18.36
N PHE A 66 -3.43 -1.78 -18.32
CA PHE A 66 -3.99 -0.89 -17.30
C PHE A 66 -3.79 -1.41 -15.87
N ILE A 67 -3.93 -2.72 -15.66
CA ILE A 67 -3.68 -3.35 -14.35
C ILE A 67 -2.20 -3.24 -13.97
N SER A 68 -1.30 -3.45 -14.94
CA SER A 68 0.14 -3.40 -14.69
C SER A 68 0.57 -2.00 -14.21
N ASP A 69 0.02 -0.95 -14.81
CA ASP A 69 0.28 0.44 -14.41
C ASP A 69 -0.36 0.79 -13.06
N THR A 70 -1.61 0.38 -12.83
CA THR A 70 -2.31 0.67 -11.57
C THR A 70 -1.71 -0.09 -10.38
N GLN A 71 -1.17 -1.30 -10.60
CA GLN A 71 -0.49 -2.08 -9.56
C GLN A 71 0.67 -1.31 -8.92
N GLN A 72 1.45 -0.57 -9.71
CA GLN A 72 2.55 0.24 -9.17
C GLN A 72 2.02 1.36 -8.27
N GLN A 73 0.94 2.02 -8.65
CA GLN A 73 0.31 3.08 -7.87
C GLN A 73 -0.27 2.54 -6.55
N ILE A 74 -0.93 1.37 -6.61
CA ILE A 74 -1.47 0.68 -5.43
C ILE A 74 -0.35 0.34 -4.44
N ARG A 75 0.77 -0.24 -4.93
CA ARG A 75 1.94 -0.54 -4.08
C ARG A 75 2.53 0.71 -3.46
N PHE A 76 2.63 1.81 -4.21
CA PHE A 76 3.11 3.09 -3.70
C PHE A 76 2.21 3.64 -2.59
N MET A 77 0.89 3.61 -2.79
CA MET A 77 -0.08 4.04 -1.78
C MET A 77 0.07 3.23 -0.49
N ALA A 78 0.10 1.91 -0.59
CA ALA A 78 0.28 1.03 0.56
C ALA A 78 1.61 1.28 1.30
N ALA A 79 2.71 1.50 0.56
CA ALA A 79 4.01 1.82 1.14
C ALA A 79 3.98 3.17 1.88
N ARG A 80 3.31 4.16 1.30
CA ARG A 80 3.15 5.50 1.91
C ARG A 80 2.29 5.46 3.16
N THR A 81 1.19 4.69 3.16
CA THR A 81 0.35 4.49 4.33
C THR A 81 1.16 3.84 5.45
N LYS A 82 1.85 2.73 5.17
CA LYS A 82 2.71 2.05 6.15
C LYS A 82 3.79 2.97 6.71
N LYS A 83 4.54 3.67 5.84
CA LYS A 83 5.58 4.63 6.25
C LYS A 83 5.04 5.74 7.16
N SER A 84 3.84 6.24 6.87
CA SER A 84 3.18 7.28 7.66
C SER A 84 2.76 6.76 9.05
N MET A 85 2.20 5.55 9.11
CA MET A 85 1.83 4.90 10.37
C MET A 85 3.07 4.62 11.24
N ASP A 86 4.07 3.95 10.67
CA ASP A 86 5.32 3.59 11.38
C ASP A 86 6.04 4.87 11.88
N GLY A 87 6.07 5.91 11.06
CA GLY A 87 6.64 7.21 11.40
C GLY A 87 5.86 7.96 12.49
N THR A 88 4.54 7.82 12.52
CA THR A 88 3.67 8.39 13.57
C THR A 88 3.90 7.70 14.90
N VAL A 89 3.99 6.36 14.89
CA VAL A 89 4.35 5.57 16.08
C VAL A 89 5.71 6.02 16.58
N LYS A 90 6.73 6.04 15.71
CA LYS A 90 8.09 6.45 16.09
C LYS A 90 8.13 7.88 16.65
N ALA A 91 7.52 8.85 15.97
CA ALA A 91 7.51 10.24 16.44
C ALA A 91 6.85 10.39 17.82
N THR A 92 5.80 9.60 18.09
CA THR A 92 5.10 9.61 19.38
C THR A 92 5.94 8.95 20.47
N THR A 93 6.64 7.86 20.16
CA THR A 93 7.59 7.21 21.10
C THR A 93 8.69 8.18 21.51
N GLU A 94 9.36 8.82 20.55
CA GLU A 94 10.45 9.77 20.82
C GLU A 94 9.93 11.01 21.59
N TYR A 95 8.69 11.44 21.32
CA TYR A 95 8.03 12.49 22.10
C TYR A 95 7.79 12.09 23.56
N ILE A 96 7.32 10.86 23.82
CA ILE A 96 7.12 10.33 25.18
C ILE A 96 8.46 10.21 25.93
N GLU A 97 9.52 9.83 25.23
CA GLU A 97 10.88 9.74 25.77
C GLU A 97 11.52 11.12 26.01
N GLY A 98 10.88 12.20 25.53
CA GLY A 98 11.35 13.57 25.69
C GLY A 98 12.37 14.03 24.64
N ASP A 99 12.72 13.19 23.66
CA ASP A 99 13.60 13.56 22.54
C ASP A 99 12.80 14.17 21.39
N LEU A 100 12.54 15.47 21.53
CA LEU A 100 11.77 16.22 20.55
C LEU A 100 12.50 16.43 19.22
N ALA A 101 13.83 16.37 19.21
CA ALA A 101 14.61 16.47 17.99
C ALA A 101 14.44 15.19 17.15
N MET A 102 14.47 14.03 17.80
CA MET A 102 14.21 12.74 17.18
C MET A 102 12.75 12.58 16.80
N ALA A 103 11.80 13.05 17.61
CA ALA A 103 10.38 13.09 17.25
C ALA A 103 10.14 13.90 15.97
N ALA A 104 10.69 15.12 15.89
CA ALA A 104 10.58 15.96 14.70
C ALA A 104 11.29 15.36 13.48
N ARG A 105 12.43 14.68 13.69
CA ARG A 105 13.13 13.94 12.63
C ARG A 105 12.27 12.78 12.11
N ALA A 106 11.70 11.97 13.00
CA ALA A 106 10.83 10.85 12.64
C ALA A 106 9.63 11.33 11.80
N GLN A 107 8.97 12.40 12.23
CA GLN A 107 7.88 13.02 11.46
C GLN A 107 8.33 13.49 10.07
N ARG A 108 9.47 14.19 9.98
CA ARG A 108 10.03 14.64 8.68
C ARG A 108 10.36 13.47 7.76
N GLU A 109 10.99 12.41 8.27
CA GLU A 109 11.29 11.22 7.48
C GLU A 109 10.02 10.50 7.02
N ALA A 110 8.98 10.43 7.85
CA ALA A 110 7.70 9.82 7.52
C ALA A 110 6.98 10.56 6.37
N SER A 111 7.14 11.88 6.27
CA SER A 111 6.51 12.70 5.23
C SER A 111 7.07 12.49 3.82
N LYS A 112 8.30 11.95 3.73
CA LYS A 112 8.99 11.72 2.45
C LYS A 112 8.29 10.62 1.64
N ALA A 113 8.53 10.62 0.34
CA ALA A 113 8.10 9.53 -0.51
C ALA A 113 8.73 8.19 -0.05
N PRO A 114 7.99 7.06 -0.16
CA PRO A 114 8.58 5.75 0.00
C PRO A 114 9.73 5.52 -0.96
N THR A 115 10.81 4.93 -0.46
CA THR A 115 11.94 4.47 -1.26
C THR A 115 11.53 3.27 -2.12
N PRO A 116 12.27 2.96 -3.20
CA PRO A 116 12.03 1.75 -3.97
C PRO A 116 12.08 0.46 -3.13
N ALA A 117 12.89 0.42 -2.08
CA ALA A 117 12.95 -0.71 -1.16
C ALA A 117 11.66 -0.83 -0.32
N GLU A 118 11.15 0.28 0.21
CA GLU A 118 9.88 0.30 0.95
C GLU A 118 8.70 -0.11 0.07
N ILE A 119 8.68 0.31 -1.20
CA ILE A 119 7.63 -0.10 -2.15
C ILE A 119 7.68 -1.60 -2.43
N ARG A 120 8.87 -2.19 -2.59
CA ARG A 120 9.04 -3.65 -2.81
C ARG A 120 8.69 -4.49 -1.58
N ALA A 121 8.90 -3.94 -0.37
CA ALA A 121 8.59 -4.64 0.86
C ALA A 121 7.08 -4.81 1.06
N VAL A 122 6.25 -3.96 0.45
CA VAL A 122 4.79 -4.12 0.47
C VAL A 122 4.40 -5.36 -0.33
N GLY A 123 3.80 -6.34 0.35
CA GLY A 123 3.37 -7.60 -0.24
C GLY A 123 4.34 -8.77 -0.04
N GLN A 124 5.55 -8.53 0.48
CA GLN A 124 6.37 -9.60 1.02
C GLN A 124 5.79 -10.00 2.39
N LYS A 125 5.42 -11.27 2.56
CA LYS A 125 5.12 -11.81 3.90
C LYS A 125 6.31 -11.51 4.80
N PRO A 126 6.10 -11.09 6.07
CA PRO A 126 7.22 -10.95 6.99
C PRO A 126 7.95 -12.30 7.01
N GLY A 127 9.22 -12.28 6.61
CA GLY A 127 10.03 -13.48 6.55
C GLY A 127 9.94 -14.18 7.90
N HIS A 128 9.53 -15.45 7.88
CA HIS A 128 9.73 -16.34 9.00
C HIS A 128 11.22 -16.32 9.31
N ARG A 129 11.60 -15.53 10.32
CA ARG A 129 12.94 -15.53 10.87
C ARG A 129 13.04 -16.87 11.59
N GLY A 130 13.48 -17.89 10.86
CA GLY A 130 13.83 -19.19 11.41
C GLY A 130 14.81 -18.94 12.54
N GLY A 131 14.36 -19.25 13.76
CA GLY A 131 15.22 -19.28 14.93
C GLY A 131 16.20 -20.44 14.77
N GLU A 132 17.47 -20.11 14.97
CA GLU A 132 18.52 -21.04 15.38
C GLU A 132 18.17 -21.71 16.72
#